data_AF-A0A7L4PT55-F1
#
_entry.id   AF-A0A7L4PT55-F1
#
_cell.length_a   1.000
_cell.length_b   1.000
_cell.length_c   1.000
_cell.angle_alpha   90.00
_cell.angle_beta   90.00
_cell.angle_gamma   90.00
#
_symmetry.space_group_name_H-M   'P 1'
#
loop_
_entity.id
_entity.type
_entity.pdbx_description
1 polymer ?
#
loop_
_entity_poly.entity_id
_entity_poly.type
_entity_poly.pdbx_seq_one_letter_code
_entity_poly.pdbx_strand_id
1 'polypeptide(L)' 'MSSDSDTYSYQGWLISDHFWKRALAVLAYSIIGQLMLAVIVGVVVVIFTVITVFVFGMAGPV' A
#
# COMPACT_ATOMS: atom_id res chain seq x y z
N MET A 1 -1.49 0.02 -49.47
CA MET A 1 -2.57 -0.33 -48.51
C MET A 1 -1.91 -1.02 -47.33
N SER A 2 -1.63 -0.28 -46.28
CA SER A 2 -1.41 -0.79 -44.92
C SER A 2 -1.70 0.40 -44.02
N SER A 3 -2.97 0.52 -43.66
CA SER A 3 -3.41 1.37 -42.58
C SER A 3 -2.61 0.97 -41.35
N ASP A 4 -1.62 1.79 -41.00
CA ASP A 4 -0.91 1.76 -39.74
C ASP A 4 -1.96 1.95 -38.64
N SER A 5 -2.56 0.85 -38.22
CA SER A 5 -3.33 0.78 -37.00
C SER A 5 -2.31 0.91 -35.88
N ASP A 6 -1.95 2.16 -35.57
CA ASP A 6 -1.27 2.55 -34.35
C ASP A 6 -2.04 1.89 -33.21
N THR A 7 -1.53 0.74 -32.83
CA THR A 7 -1.93 0.04 -31.62
C THR A 7 -1.51 1.01 -30.53
N TYR A 8 -2.46 1.79 -30.03
CA TYR A 8 -2.27 2.73 -28.94
C TYR A 8 -1.69 1.94 -27.76
N SER A 9 -0.36 1.83 -27.73
CA SER A 9 0.36 1.11 -26.71
C SER A 9 0.06 1.85 -25.42
N TYR A 10 -0.55 1.17 -24.46
CA TYR A 10 -0.90 1.79 -23.19
C TYR A 10 0.40 2.20 -22.49
N GLN A 11 0.75 3.48 -22.64
CA GLN A 11 1.86 4.09 -21.92
C GLN A 11 1.37 4.25 -20.48
N GLY A 12 1.74 3.29 -19.62
CA GLY A 12 1.38 3.32 -18.20
C GLY A 12 1.73 4.67 -17.57
N TRP A 13 1.06 5.04 -16.47
CA TRP A 13 1.18 6.40 -15.89
C TRP A 13 2.61 6.85 -15.55
N LEU A 14 3.55 5.92 -15.38
CA LEU A 14 4.96 6.19 -15.16
C LEU A 14 5.73 6.64 -16.43
N ILE A 15 5.23 6.30 -17.61
CA ILE A 15 5.81 6.62 -18.93
C ILE A 15 5.07 7.82 -19.58
N SER A 16 4.11 8.42 -18.88
CA SER A 16 3.42 9.62 -19.40
C SER A 16 4.37 10.82 -19.46
N ASP A 17 4.38 11.55 -20.57
CA ASP A 17 5.18 12.78 -20.75
C ASP A 17 4.85 13.89 -19.75
N HIS A 18 3.68 13.83 -19.11
CA HIS A 18 3.25 14.84 -18.15
C HIS A 18 3.83 14.55 -16.76
N PHE A 19 4.72 15.44 -16.29
CA PHE A 19 5.39 15.36 -14.99
C PHE A 19 4.43 15.05 -13.83
N TRP A 20 3.29 15.74 -13.77
CA TRP A 20 2.29 15.59 -12.72
C TRP A 20 1.70 14.17 -12.65
N LYS A 21 1.50 13.51 -13.79
CA LYS A 21 0.96 12.14 -13.83
C LYS A 21 1.95 11.14 -13.27
N ARG A 22 3.24 11.33 -13.55
CA ARG A 22 4.33 10.51 -12.99
C ARG A 22 4.49 10.71 -11.49
N ALA A 23 4.48 11.97 -11.04
CA ALA A 23 4.56 12.29 -9.62
C ALA A 23 3.40 11.70 -8.81
N LEU A 24 2.17 11.80 -9.31
CA LEU A 24 0.99 11.23 -8.66
C LEU A 24 1.03 9.70 -8.64
N ALA A 25 1.48 9.06 -9.74
CA ALA A 25 1.65 7.61 -9.78
C ALA A 25 2.64 7.14 -8.70
N VAL A 26 3.82 7.74 -8.62
CA VAL A 26 4.84 7.38 -7.60
C VAL A 26 4.30 7.60 -6.19
N LEU A 27 3.63 8.72 -5.94
CA LEU A 27 3.03 9.02 -4.64
C LEU A 27 1.97 7.98 -4.27
N ALA A 28 1.05 7.65 -5.17
CA ALA A 28 0.01 6.64 -4.93
C ALA A 28 0.61 5.26 -4.66
N TYR A 29 1.61 4.82 -5.43
CA TYR A 29 2.30 3.56 -5.17
C TYR A 29 3.00 3.55 -3.81
N SER A 30 3.62 4.66 -3.41
CA SER A 30 4.29 4.76 -2.11
C SER A 30 3.30 4.68 -0.94
N ILE A 31 2.15 5.35 -1.05
CA ILE A 31 1.08 5.32 -0.05
C ILE A 31 0.52 3.90 0.09
N ILE A 32 0.22 3.23 -1.02
CA ILE A 32 -0.31 1.86 -0.99
C ILE A 32 0.72 0.89 -0.41
N GLY A 33 1.99 1.03 -0.78
CA GLY A 33 3.07 0.21 -0.22
C GLY A 33 3.21 0.39 1.29
N GLN A 34 3.17 1.63 1.77
CA GLN A 34 3.19 1.94 3.20
C GLN A 34 1.93 1.42 3.91
N LEU A 35 0.76 1.52 3.29
CA LEU A 35 -0.49 1.02 3.84
C LEU A 35 -0.45 -0.50 4.01
N MET A 36 0.05 -1.25 3.03
CA MET A 36 0.20 -2.71 3.13
C MET A 36 1.09 -3.11 4.31
N LEU A 37 2.24 -2.43 4.47
CA LEU A 37 3.13 -2.66 5.61
C LEU A 37 2.47 -2.27 6.94
N ALA A 38 1.79 -1.13 6.98
CA ALA A 38 1.10 -0.65 8.18
C ALA A 38 0.00 -1.61 8.64
N VAL A 39 -0.73 -2.24 7.70
CA VAL A 39 -1.73 -3.27 8.03
C VAL A 39 -1.08 -4.47 8.71
N ILE A 40 0.02 -4.99 8.14
CA ILE A 40 0.74 -6.14 8.70
C ILE A 40 1.25 -5.81 10.11
N VAL A 41 1.93 -4.68 10.26
CA VAL A 41 2.46 -4.22 11.55
C VAL A 41 1.31 -3.99 12.55
N GLY A 42 0.22 -3.37 12.11
CA GLY A 42 -0.96 -3.11 12.93
C GLY A 42 -1.59 -4.39 13.48
N VAL A 43 -1.73 -5.43 12.65
CA VAL A 43 -2.22 -6.75 13.09
C VAL A 43 -1.31 -7.35 14.16
N VAL A 44 0.01 -7.29 13.95
CA VAL A 44 0.98 -7.78 14.93
C VAL A 44 0.85 -7.03 16.25
N VAL A 45 0.77 -5.69 16.22
CA VAL A 45 0.59 -4.87 17.42
C VAL A 45 -0.69 -5.22 18.16
N VAL A 46 -1.81 -5.41 17.46
CA VAL A 46 -3.09 -5.81 18.07
C VAL A 46 -2.95 -7.17 18.75
N ILE A 47 -2.34 -8.16 18.11
CA ILE A 47 -2.12 -9.49 18.69
C ILE A 47 -1.28 -9.37 19.98
N PHE A 48 -0.17 -8.64 19.93
CA PHE A 48 0.67 -8.41 21.12
C PHE A 48 -0.08 -7.70 22.23
N THR A 49 -0.91 -6.72 21.88
CA THR A 49 -1.73 -5.99 22.86
C THR A 49 -2.74 -6.93 23.52
N VAL A 50 -3.44 -7.75 22.74
CA VAL A 50 -4.39 -8.75 23.27
C VAL A 50 -3.70 -9.74 24.18
N ILE A 51 -2.54 -10.29 23.78
CA ILE A 51 -1.76 -11.22 24.62
C ILE A 51 -1.32 -10.53 25.91
N THR A 52 -0.80 -9.31 25.83
CA THR A 52 -0.34 -8.56 27.01
C THR A 52 -1.50 -8.28 27.96
N VAL A 53 -2.62 -7.78 27.46
CA VAL A 53 -3.82 -7.53 28.26
C VAL A 53 -4.36 -8.83 28.86
N PHE A 54 -4.34 -9.93 28.12
CA PHE A 54 -4.80 -11.22 28.64
C PHE A 54 -3.86 -11.76 29.73
N VAL A 55 -2.55 -11.78 29.49
CA VAL A 55 -1.54 -12.31 30.42
C VAL A 55 -1.47 -11.46 31.69
N PHE A 56 -1.35 -10.14 31.55
CA PHE A 56 -1.21 -9.23 32.70
C PHE A 56 -2.55 -8.86 33.34
N GLY A 57 -3.65 -8.88 32.57
CA GLY A 57 -5.00 -8.68 33.10
C GLY A 57 -5.50 -9.88 33.90
N MET A 58 -5.11 -11.11 33.55
CA MET A 58 -5.35 -12.30 34.40
C MET A 58 -4.40 -12.40 35.59
N ALA A 59 -3.31 -11.62 35.62
CA ALA A 59 -2.35 -11.58 36.72
C ALA A 59 -2.66 -10.48 37.77
N GLY A 60 -3.74 -9.73 37.60
CA GLY A 60 -4.23 -8.76 38.60
C GLY A 60 -4.83 -9.46 39.82
N PRO A 61 -4.47 -9.09 41.06
CA PRO A 61 -5.03 -9.69 42.26
C PRO A 61 -6.34 -8.98 42.65
N VAL A 62 -7.49 -9.50 42.18
CA VAL A 62 -8.79 -9.64 42.90
C VAL A 62 -9.83 -10.27 41.99
#